data_AF-A0AAW1P985-F1
#
_entry.id   AF-A0AAW1P985-F1
#
_cell.length_a   1.000
_cell.length_b   1.000
_cell.length_c   1.000
_cell.angle_alpha   90.00
_cell.angle_beta   90.00
_cell.angle_gamma   90.00
#
_symmetry.space_group_name_H-M   'P 1'
#
loop_
_entity.id
_entity.type
_entity.pdbx_description
1 polymer ?
#
loop_
_entity_poly.entity_id
_entity_poly.type
_entity_poly.pdbx_seq_one_letter_code
_entity_poly.pdbx_strand_id
1 'polypeptide(L)'
;MRVNQSHAPGAPDITCVHIPFDDYGSELETDFSPDAWKAGRQQAFKAVAAVLTKHVGQPGHGCMVLVDDNMHLRSMRKDVWHLARQHRAAFVQLYLPCSLDQALQRNSRRPPHQQVPLEVIQRMSERLEAPRPEQYAWERHTVTHSTAENNASGASRCCFEGPVPGMGSQQCSHAC
;
A
#
# COMPACT_ATOMS: atom_id res chain seq x y z
N MET A 1 -12.30 3.17 13.35
CA MET A 1 -12.11 2.42 14.62
C MET A 1 -10.73 2.81 15.17
N ARG A 2 -10.64 3.58 16.26
CA ARG A 2 -9.35 3.91 16.87
C ARG A 2 -8.92 2.72 17.73
N VAL A 3 -7.86 2.03 17.34
CA VAL A 3 -7.27 0.97 18.17
C VAL A 3 -6.38 1.66 19.19
N ASN A 4 -6.86 1.82 20.43
CA ASN A 4 -6.04 2.28 21.54
C ASN A 4 -5.09 1.15 21.95
N GLN A 5 -3.85 1.18 21.49
CA GLN A 5 -2.77 0.37 22.05
C GLN A 5 -2.01 1.21 23.08
N SER A 6 -1.83 0.65 24.26
CA SER A 6 -1.01 1.19 25.35
C SER A 6 0.41 1.45 24.84
N HIS A 7 0.79 2.72 24.72
CA HIS A 7 2.12 3.11 24.27
C HIS A 7 3.16 2.83 25.35
N ALA A 8 4.25 2.15 24.98
CA ALA A 8 5.46 2.13 25.78
C ALA A 8 6.06 3.56 25.81
N PRO A 9 6.53 4.06 26.97
CA PRO A 9 7.09 5.40 27.07
C PRO A 9 8.33 5.53 26.16
N GLY A 10 8.28 6.45 25.20
CA GLY A 10 9.37 6.74 24.26
C GLY A 10 9.19 6.19 22.84
N ALA A 11 8.13 5.43 22.54
CA ALA A 11 7.80 5.09 21.15
C ALA A 11 7.31 6.35 20.40
N PRO A 12 7.79 6.61 19.17
CA PRO A 12 7.29 7.73 18.38
C PRO A 12 5.79 7.54 18.14
N ASP A 13 5.02 8.61 18.28
CA ASP A 13 3.59 8.58 17.96
C ASP A 13 3.44 8.48 16.43
N ILE A 14 2.93 7.35 15.93
CA ILE A 14 2.79 7.13 14.48
C ILE A 14 1.31 7.24 14.12
N THR A 15 0.98 8.31 13.40
CA THR A 15 -0.34 8.45 12.78
C THR A 15 -0.42 7.56 11.54
N CYS A 16 -1.38 6.63 11.53
CA CYS A 16 -1.63 5.78 10.37
C CYS A 16 -2.87 6.28 9.62
N VAL A 17 -2.74 6.53 8.32
CA VAL A 17 -3.84 6.96 7.45
C VAL A 17 -4.01 5.96 6.32
N HIS A 18 -5.19 5.35 6.20
CA HIS A 18 -5.56 4.46 5.11
C HIS A 18 -6.31 5.25 4.04
N ILE A 19 -5.89 5.11 2.78
CA ILE A 19 -6.44 5.79 1.62
C ILE A 19 -6.75 4.73 0.56
N PRO A 20 -7.97 4.17 0.56
CA PRO A 20 -8.46 3.35 -0.54
C PRO A 20 -8.70 4.23 -1.77
N PHE A 21 -8.15 3.84 -2.92
CA PHE A 21 -8.31 4.61 -4.15
C PHE A 21 -9.73 4.52 -4.71
N ASP A 22 -10.43 3.43 -4.40
CA ASP A 22 -11.81 3.21 -4.83
C ASP A 22 -12.78 4.26 -4.24
N ASP A 23 -12.49 4.84 -3.08
CA ASP A 23 -13.29 5.91 -2.44
C ASP A 23 -13.26 7.24 -3.22
N TYR A 24 -12.38 7.35 -4.22
CA TYR A 24 -12.22 8.57 -5.01
C TYR A 24 -12.76 8.43 -6.44
N GLY A 25 -13.21 7.23 -6.83
CA GLY A 25 -13.90 7.00 -8.11
C GLY A 25 -15.34 7.50 -8.09
N SER A 26 -15.93 7.75 -9.26
CA SER A 26 -17.39 7.94 -9.35
C SER A 26 -18.07 6.64 -8.97
N GLU A 27 -18.78 6.65 -7.85
CA GLU A 27 -19.63 5.56 -7.41
C GLU A 27 -20.56 5.14 -8.56
N LEU A 28 -20.58 3.84 -8.87
CA LEU A 28 -21.74 3.16 -9.48
C LEU A 28 -22.06 3.48 -10.95
N GLU A 29 -21.15 4.04 -11.76
CA GLU A 29 -21.38 4.06 -13.21
C GLU A 29 -21.22 2.63 -13.76
N THR A 30 -22.29 2.12 -14.38
CA THR A 30 -22.33 0.80 -15.02
C THR A 30 -21.34 0.68 -16.18
N ASP A 31 -20.82 1.81 -16.66
CA ASP A 31 -19.82 1.90 -17.72
C ASP A 31 -18.53 2.51 -17.19
N PHE A 32 -17.41 1.83 -17.44
CA PHE A 32 -16.08 2.36 -17.11
C PHE A 32 -15.80 3.64 -17.91
N SER A 33 -15.71 4.77 -17.21
CA SER A 33 -15.24 6.04 -17.78
C SER A 33 -13.75 6.22 -17.50
N PRO A 34 -12.86 6.17 -18.52
CA PRO A 34 -11.43 6.37 -18.34
C PRO A 34 -11.10 7.73 -17.70
N ASP A 35 -11.88 8.76 -18.00
CA ASP A 35 -11.63 10.10 -17.50
C ASP A 35 -12.13 10.28 -16.06
N ALA A 36 -13.27 9.67 -15.70
CA ALA A 36 -13.70 9.61 -14.30
C ALA A 36 -12.70 8.82 -13.44
N TRP A 37 -12.22 7.69 -13.95
CA TRP A 37 -11.16 6.91 -13.29
C TRP A 37 -9.87 7.71 -13.11
N LYS A 38 -9.41 8.43 -14.14
CA LYS A 38 -8.22 9.31 -14.03
C LYS A 38 -8.44 10.42 -13.02
N ALA A 39 -9.61 11.06 -13.03
CA ALA A 39 -9.94 12.15 -12.12
C ALA A 39 -9.98 11.66 -10.66
N GLY A 40 -10.62 10.51 -10.42
CA GLY A 40 -10.66 9.89 -9.10
C GLY A 40 -9.27 9.50 -8.60
N ARG A 41 -8.47 8.87 -9.46
CA ARG A 41 -7.07 8.56 -9.16
C ARG A 41 -6.27 9.82 -8.83
N GLN A 42 -6.45 10.90 -9.59
CA GLN A 42 -5.80 12.18 -9.31
C GLN A 42 -6.20 12.74 -7.94
N GLN A 43 -7.47 12.60 -7.56
CA GLN A 43 -7.97 13.03 -6.25
C GLN A 43 -7.37 12.17 -5.11
N ALA A 44 -7.27 10.86 -5.30
CA ALA A 44 -6.59 9.98 -4.34
C ALA A 44 -5.12 10.37 -4.14
N PHE A 45 -4.38 10.66 -5.23
CA PHE A 45 -3.01 11.17 -5.14
C PHE A 45 -2.92 12.50 -4.39
N LYS A 46 -3.86 13.44 -4.61
CA LYS A 46 -3.94 14.70 -3.85
C LYS A 46 -4.16 14.44 -2.36
N ALA A 47 -5.00 13.47 -1.99
CA ALA A 47 -5.23 13.10 -0.60
C ALA A 47 -3.96 12.54 0.06
N VAL A 48 -3.24 11.64 -0.62
CA VAL A 48 -1.94 11.13 -0.14
C VAL A 48 -0.95 12.28 0.04
N ALA A 49 -0.82 13.16 -0.94
CA ALA A 49 0.09 14.31 -0.89
C ALA A 49 -0.25 15.26 0.28
N ALA A 50 -1.53 15.52 0.52
CA ALA A 50 -2.00 16.36 1.62
C ALA A 50 -1.62 15.76 2.98
N VAL A 51 -1.81 14.43 3.15
CA VAL A 51 -1.43 13.73 4.39
C VAL A 51 0.08 13.78 4.62
N LEU A 52 0.88 13.49 3.59
CA LEU A 52 2.33 13.56 3.69
C LEU A 52 2.77 14.98 4.08
N THR A 53 2.30 16.00 3.35
CA THR A 53 2.64 17.41 3.59
C THR A 53 2.32 17.86 5.01
N LYS A 54 1.17 17.44 5.55
CA LYS A 54 0.73 17.80 6.91
C LYS A 54 1.72 17.32 7.99
N HIS A 55 2.39 16.18 7.78
CA HIS A 55 3.20 15.52 8.80
C HIS A 55 4.72 15.69 8.58
N VAL A 56 5.17 16.27 7.47
CA VAL A 56 6.60 16.57 7.27
C VAL A 56 7.10 17.56 8.33
N GLY A 57 8.17 17.20 9.03
CA GLY A 57 8.88 18.12 9.94
C GLY A 57 8.29 18.24 11.35
N GLN A 58 7.33 17.40 11.73
CA GLN A 58 6.83 17.36 13.10
C GLN A 58 7.76 16.51 14.00
N PRO A 59 8.48 17.09 14.98
CA PRO A 59 9.36 16.34 15.85
C PRO A 59 8.56 15.38 16.75
N GLY A 60 9.07 14.17 16.94
CA GLY A 60 8.47 13.14 17.82
C GLY A 60 7.23 12.44 17.26
N HIS A 61 6.76 12.79 16.05
CA HIS A 61 5.56 12.23 15.44
C HIS A 61 5.87 11.70 14.03
N GLY A 62 5.57 10.42 13.81
CA GLY A 62 5.64 9.76 12.50
C GLY A 62 4.29 9.74 11.79
N CYS A 63 4.31 9.55 10.48
CA CYS A 63 3.11 9.32 9.68
C CYS A 63 3.34 8.17 8.71
N MET A 64 2.39 7.23 8.69
CA MET A 64 2.33 6.14 7.72
C MET A 64 1.06 6.29 6.90
N VAL A 65 1.19 6.31 5.57
CA VAL A 65 0.06 6.30 4.65
C VAL A 65 -0.03 4.94 3.98
N LEU A 66 -1.12 4.23 4.20
CA LEU A 66 -1.46 3.00 3.51
C LEU A 66 -2.28 3.36 2.26
N VAL A 67 -1.65 3.26 1.10
CA VAL A 67 -2.30 3.39 -0.20
C VAL A 67 -2.86 2.04 -0.59
N ASP A 68 -4.18 1.94 -0.69
CA ASP A 68 -4.89 0.69 -0.95
C ASP A 68 -5.59 0.73 -2.32
N ASP A 69 -5.07 -0.09 -3.22
CA ASP A 69 -5.51 -0.30 -4.60
C ASP A 69 -4.91 -1.63 -5.06
N ASN A 70 -5.47 -2.26 -6.10
CA ASN A 70 -4.92 -3.50 -6.66
C ASN A 70 -3.53 -3.33 -7.27
N MET A 71 -3.16 -2.09 -7.67
CA MET A 71 -1.85 -1.72 -8.21
C MET A 71 -1.28 -2.74 -9.22
N HIS A 72 -2.15 -3.27 -10.09
CA HIS A 72 -1.82 -4.41 -10.95
C HIS A 72 -0.78 -4.09 -12.03
N LEU A 73 -0.63 -2.81 -12.40
CA LEU A 73 0.44 -2.35 -13.29
C LEU A 73 1.60 -1.74 -12.51
N ARG A 74 2.83 -1.96 -12.96
CA ARG A 74 4.06 -1.37 -12.39
C ARG A 74 4.02 0.15 -12.44
N SER A 75 3.48 0.73 -13.52
CA SER A 75 3.35 2.19 -13.65
C SER A 75 2.53 2.80 -12.50
N MET A 76 1.45 2.13 -12.09
CA MET A 76 0.61 2.57 -10.98
C MET A 76 1.40 2.66 -9.66
N ARG A 77 2.23 1.64 -9.37
CA ARG A 77 3.13 1.65 -8.20
C ARG A 77 4.24 2.69 -8.33
N LYS A 78 4.75 2.89 -9.54
CA LYS A 78 5.80 3.86 -9.82
C LYS A 78 5.35 5.30 -9.52
N ASP A 79 4.09 5.63 -9.82
CA ASP A 79 3.51 6.94 -9.48
C ASP A 79 3.49 7.18 -7.96
N VAL A 80 3.12 6.17 -7.17
CA VAL A 80 3.15 6.26 -5.69
C VAL A 80 4.59 6.40 -5.18
N TRP A 81 5.53 5.65 -5.76
CA TRP A 81 6.95 5.80 -5.44
C TRP A 81 7.47 7.21 -5.75
N HIS A 82 7.09 7.79 -6.89
CA HIS A 82 7.44 9.17 -7.24
C HIS A 82 6.87 10.17 -6.23
N LEU A 83 5.61 10.01 -5.83
CA LEU A 83 5.00 10.86 -4.81
C LEU A 83 5.75 10.77 -3.48
N ALA A 84 6.07 9.55 -3.02
CA ALA A 84 6.84 9.36 -1.79
C ALA A 84 8.21 10.07 -1.86
N ARG A 85 8.91 9.96 -3.00
CA ARG A 85 10.19 10.65 -3.23
C ARG A 85 10.07 12.17 -3.20
N GLN A 86 9.02 12.74 -3.81
CA GLN A 86 8.76 14.18 -3.79
C GLN A 86 8.58 14.72 -2.37
N HIS A 87 7.94 13.94 -1.50
CA HIS A 87 7.71 14.29 -0.09
C HIS A 87 8.80 13.77 0.86
N ARG A 88 9.90 13.22 0.35
CA ARG A 88 10.99 12.60 1.15
C ARG A 88 10.49 11.51 2.10
N ALA A 89 9.40 10.84 1.76
CA ALA A 89 8.85 9.73 2.51
C ALA A 89 9.55 8.42 2.13
N ALA A 90 9.64 7.50 3.09
CA ALA A 90 9.98 6.11 2.79
C ALA A 90 8.86 5.47 1.96
N PHE A 91 9.23 4.55 1.07
CA PHE A 91 8.30 3.78 0.26
C PHE A 91 8.53 2.29 0.51
N VAL A 92 7.43 1.60 0.78
CA VAL A 92 7.35 0.16 0.97
C VAL A 92 6.15 -0.33 0.16
N GLN A 93 6.31 -1.46 -0.53
CA GLN A 93 5.19 -2.12 -1.18
C GLN A 93 4.93 -3.48 -0.54
N LEU A 94 3.65 -3.78 -0.30
CA LEU A 94 3.18 -5.07 0.14
C LEU A 94 2.60 -5.81 -1.06
N TYR A 95 3.25 -6.90 -1.47
CA TYR A 95 2.77 -7.77 -2.54
C TYR A 95 2.03 -8.96 -1.94
N LEU A 96 0.76 -9.12 -2.34
CA LEU A 96 -0.11 -10.22 -1.91
C LEU A 96 -0.45 -11.07 -3.13
N PRO A 97 0.37 -12.10 -3.46
CA PRO A 97 0.08 -12.98 -4.58
C PRO A 97 -1.30 -13.62 -4.43
N CYS A 98 -2.08 -13.60 -5.49
CA CYS A 98 -3.38 -14.23 -5.57
C CYS A 98 -3.49 -14.94 -6.92
N SER A 99 -3.83 -16.23 -6.88
CA SER A 99 -4.16 -16.95 -8.11
C SER A 99 -5.49 -16.44 -8.69
N LEU A 100 -5.68 -16.63 -10.01
CA LEU A 100 -6.94 -16.31 -10.68
C LEU A 100 -8.12 -17.04 -10.02
N ASP A 101 -7.98 -18.33 -9.72
CA ASP A 101 -9.03 -19.13 -9.08
C ASP A 101 -9.43 -18.57 -7.71
N GLN A 102 -8.45 -18.20 -6.89
CA GLN A 102 -8.71 -17.55 -5.59
C GLN A 102 -9.39 -16.20 -5.76
N ALA A 103 -9.00 -15.39 -6.76
CA ALA A 103 -9.61 -14.09 -7.02
C ALA A 103 -11.07 -14.25 -7.44
N LEU A 104 -11.37 -15.18 -8.36
CA LEU A 104 -12.72 -15.51 -8.81
C LEU A 104 -13.58 -16.05 -7.66
N GLN A 105 -13.04 -16.97 -6.85
CA GLN A 105 -13.73 -17.53 -5.70
C GLN A 105 -14.05 -16.43 -4.67
N ARG A 106 -13.09 -15.56 -4.33
CA ARG A 106 -13.30 -14.43 -3.41
C ARG A 106 -14.31 -13.43 -3.97
N ASN A 107 -14.26 -13.14 -5.26
CA ASN A 107 -15.20 -12.24 -5.93
C ASN A 107 -16.65 -12.78 -5.84
N SER A 108 -16.87 -14.08 -6.06
CA SER A 108 -18.20 -14.70 -5.96
C SER A 108 -18.85 -14.57 -4.57
N ARG A 109 -18.04 -14.33 -3.53
CA ARG A 109 -18.49 -14.16 -2.14
C ARG A 109 -18.74 -12.70 -1.77
N ARG A 110 -18.45 -11.74 -2.65
CA ARG A 110 -18.72 -10.32 -2.41
C ARG A 110 -20.21 -10.02 -2.56
N PRO A 111 -20.74 -9.00 -1.86
CA PRO A 111 -22.07 -8.47 -2.14
C PRO A 111 -22.25 -8.18 -3.64
N PRO A 112 -23.42 -8.42 -4.25
CA PRO A 112 -23.60 -8.26 -5.70
C PRO A 112 -23.13 -6.92 -6.27
N HIS A 113 -23.33 -5.82 -5.53
CA HIS A 113 -22.91 -4.47 -5.93
C HIS A 113 -21.39 -4.23 -5.88
N GLN A 114 -20.61 -5.15 -5.32
CA GLN A 114 -19.14 -5.10 -5.22
C GLN A 114 -18.46 -6.19 -6.06
N GLN A 115 -19.25 -7.04 -6.74
CA GLN A 115 -18.71 -8.06 -7.61
C GLN A 115 -18.18 -7.40 -8.87
N VAL A 116 -16.94 -7.74 -9.21
CA VAL A 116 -16.30 -7.32 -10.46
C VAL A 116 -16.62 -8.36 -11.53
N PRO A 117 -16.94 -7.97 -12.78
CA PRO A 117 -17.17 -8.92 -13.86
C PRO A 117 -16.00 -9.89 -14.06
N LEU A 118 -16.28 -11.15 -14.38
CA LEU A 118 -15.27 -12.21 -14.43
C LEU A 118 -14.20 -11.92 -15.48
N GLU A 119 -14.61 -11.40 -16.64
CA GLU A 119 -13.75 -11.01 -17.74
C GLU A 119 -12.83 -9.82 -17.39
N VAL A 120 -13.22 -8.99 -16.42
CA VAL A 120 -12.35 -7.93 -15.89
C VAL A 120 -11.27 -8.54 -15.02
N ILE A 121 -11.62 -9.47 -14.12
CA ILE A 121 -10.66 -10.16 -13.24
C ILE A 121 -9.65 -10.97 -14.07
N GLN A 122 -10.11 -11.71 -15.08
CA GLN A 122 -9.26 -12.47 -15.99
C GLN A 122 -8.26 -11.56 -16.71
N ARG A 123 -8.75 -10.47 -17.31
CA ARG A 123 -7.92 -9.47 -17.99
C ARG A 123 -6.92 -8.79 -17.06
N MET A 124 -7.31 -8.51 -15.81
CA MET A 124 -6.40 -7.97 -14.80
C MET A 124 -5.31 -8.98 -14.43
N SER A 125 -5.66 -10.26 -14.30
CA SER A 125 -4.70 -11.34 -14.02
C SER A 125 -3.67 -11.50 -15.13
N GLU A 126 -4.10 -11.43 -16.40
CA GLU A 126 -3.20 -11.51 -17.57
C GLU A 126 -2.23 -10.32 -17.66
N ARG A 127 -2.67 -9.13 -17.21
CA ARG A 127 -1.90 -7.89 -17.25
C ARG A 127 -1.10 -7.63 -15.98
N LEU A 128 -1.22 -8.49 -14.97
CA LEU A 128 -0.58 -8.29 -13.68
C LEU A 128 0.95 -8.25 -13.82
N GLU A 129 1.53 -7.09 -13.51
CA GLU A 129 2.98 -6.89 -13.48
C GLU A 129 3.47 -7.04 -12.03
N ALA A 130 3.75 -8.26 -11.61
CA ALA A 130 4.30 -8.55 -10.28
C ALA A 130 5.58 -7.71 -10.01
N PRO A 131 5.83 -7.29 -8.75
CA PRO A 131 7.06 -6.59 -8.38
C PRO A 131 8.31 -7.42 -8.72
N ARG A 132 9.33 -6.76 -9.24
CA ARG A 132 10.61 -7.35 -9.64
C ARG A 132 11.76 -6.57 -8.99
N PRO A 133 12.00 -6.74 -7.67
CA PRO A 133 13.06 -6.02 -6.93
C PRO A 133 14.46 -6.24 -7.53
N GLU A 134 14.71 -7.42 -8.12
CA GLU A 134 15.97 -7.75 -8.80
C GLU A 134 16.19 -6.93 -10.08
N GLN A 135 15.10 -6.50 -10.75
CA GLN A 135 15.16 -5.73 -11.98
C GLN A 135 15.04 -4.23 -11.73
N TYR A 136 14.29 -3.84 -10.69
CA TYR A 136 13.94 -2.45 -10.41
C TYR A 136 14.32 -2.08 -8.99
N ALA A 137 15.45 -1.38 -8.83
CA ALA A 137 15.98 -0.97 -7.53
C ALA A 137 14.99 -0.17 -6.66
N TRP A 138 14.02 0.52 -7.26
CA TRP A 138 12.97 1.26 -6.53
C TRP A 138 11.89 0.35 -5.93
N GLU A 139 11.80 -0.90 -6.40
CA GLU A 139 10.94 -1.96 -5.85
C GLU A 139 11.65 -2.79 -4.78
N ARG A 140 12.91 -2.48 -4.41
CA ARG A 140 13.72 -3.27 -3.46
C ARG A 140 13.04 -3.54 -2.11
N HIS A 141 12.18 -2.62 -1.68
CA HIS A 141 11.44 -2.69 -0.42
C HIS A 141 10.06 -3.33 -0.63
N THR A 142 10.07 -4.51 -1.27
CA THR A 142 8.89 -5.36 -1.45
C THR A 142 8.82 -6.36 -0.32
N VAL A 143 7.69 -6.38 0.38
CA VAL A 143 7.35 -7.47 1.29
C VAL A 143 6.30 -8.32 0.61
N THR A 144 6.59 -9.61 0.43
CA THR A 144 5.63 -10.55 -0.17
C THR A 144 5.00 -11.40 0.92
N HIS A 145 3.68 -11.40 1.02
CA HIS A 145 2.95 -12.26 1.96
C HIS A 145 1.93 -13.12 1.21
N SER A 146 1.99 -14.43 1.43
CA SER A 146 0.97 -15.35 0.93
C SER A 146 -0.34 -15.10 1.68
N THR A 147 -1.44 -15.03 0.94
CA THR A 147 -2.79 -14.96 1.52
C THR A 147 -3.48 -16.32 1.58
N ALA A 148 -2.73 -17.41 1.41
CA ALA A 148 -3.21 -18.77 1.61
C ALA A 148 -3.49 -18.99 3.11
N GLU A 149 -4.74 -18.78 3.51
CA GLU A 149 -5.37 -19.20 4.77
C GLU A 149 -4.56 -18.91 6.07
N ASN A 150 -4.80 -17.74 6.69
CA ASN A 150 -4.34 -17.50 8.06
C ASN A 150 -5.30 -18.14 9.08
N ASN A 151 -4.94 -19.33 9.56
CA ASN A 151 -5.16 -19.73 10.95
C ASN A 151 -3.78 -19.94 11.60
N ALA A 152 -3.15 -18.86 12.07
CA ALA A 152 -2.28 -18.85 13.24
C ALA A 152 -1.62 -17.48 13.39
N SER A 153 -1.64 -17.01 14.63
CA SER A 153 -0.88 -15.91 15.20
C SER A 153 0.60 -16.01 14.78
N GLY A 154 1.02 -15.15 13.86
CA GLY A 154 2.41 -15.03 13.46
C GLY A 154 2.69 -13.58 13.14
N ALA A 155 3.10 -12.81 14.14
CA ALA A 155 3.62 -11.46 13.93
C ALA A 155 4.92 -11.57 13.12
N SER A 156 4.80 -11.46 11.80
CA SER A 156 5.96 -11.32 10.92
C SER A 156 6.55 -9.94 11.19
N ARG A 157 7.56 -9.88 12.07
CA ARG A 157 8.36 -8.66 12.32
C ARG A 157 9.11 -8.33 11.03
N CYS A 158 8.51 -7.49 10.18
CA CYS A 158 9.25 -6.81 9.13
C CYS A 158 10.07 -5.69 9.78
N CYS A 159 11.31 -5.99 10.14
CA CYS A 159 12.28 -4.98 10.55
C CYS A 159 12.66 -4.14 9.31
N PHE A 160 12.05 -2.96 9.15
CA PHE A 160 12.52 -1.95 8.21
C PHE A 160 13.71 -1.20 8.80
N GLU A 161 14.89 -1.80 8.79
CA GLU A 161 16.13 -1.06 9.05
C GLU A 161 16.68 -0.51 7.72
N GLY A 162 16.21 0.68 7.36
CA GLY A 162 16.87 1.52 6.37
C GLY A 162 17.76 2.56 7.06
N PRO A 163 18.97 2.86 6.56
CA PRO A 163 19.80 3.89 7.15
C PRO A 163 19.13 5.25 7.02
N VAL A 164 18.90 5.91 8.14
CA VAL A 164 18.50 7.32 8.19
C VAL A 164 19.71 8.16 7.76
N PRO A 165 19.62 8.95 6.67
CA PRO A 165 20.72 9.82 6.26
C PRO A 165 20.98 10.88 7.35
N GLY A 166 22.13 10.82 8.02
CA GLY A 166 22.55 11.81 9.01
C GLY A 166 22.78 11.30 10.43
N MET A 167 22.55 10.02 10.72
CA MET A 167 22.94 9.41 12.01
C MET A 167 24.27 8.66 11.86
N GLY A 168 25.26 9.08 12.62
CA GLY A 168 26.59 8.44 12.67
C GLY A 168 26.48 6.96 13.04
N SER A 169 27.41 6.18 12.51
CA SER A 169 27.53 4.74 12.73
C SER A 169 27.74 4.42 14.21
N GLN A 170 26.67 4.13 14.93
CA GLN A 170 26.74 3.35 16.16
C GLN A 170 26.02 2.03 15.92
N GLN A 171 26.83 0.98 15.80
CA GLN A 171 26.40 -0.42 15.79
C GLN A 171 25.60 -0.69 17.07
N CYS A 172 24.30 -0.93 16.95
CA CYS A 172 23.54 -1.58 18.01
C CYS A 172 23.56 -3.08 17.77
N SER A 173 24.49 -3.76 18.46
CA SER A 173 24.50 -5.21 18.60
C SER A 173 23.48 -5.61 19.67
N HIS A 174 22.30 -6.11 19.32
CA HIS A 174 21.59 -7.05 20.18
C HIS A 174 20.70 -8.00 19.36
N ALA A 175 20.84 -9.28 19.69
CA ALA A 175 20.26 -10.44 19.04
C ALA A 175 18.81 -10.72 19.46
N CYS A 176 18.06 -11.33 18.53
CA CYS A 176 16.75 -12.01 18.62
C CYS A 176 15.53 -11.17 19.02
#